data_AF-A0A7W1ZF78-F1
#
_entry.id   AF-A0A7W1ZF78-F1
#
_cell.length_a   1.000
_cell.length_b   1.000
_cell.length_c   1.000
_cell.angle_alpha   90.00
_cell.angle_beta   90.00
_cell.angle_gamma   90.00
#
_symmetry.space_group_name_H-M   'P 1'
#
loop_
_entity.id
_entity.type
_entity.pdbx_description
1 polymer ?
#
loop_
_entity_poly.entity_id
_entity_poly.type
_entity_poly.pdbx_seq_one_letter_code
_entity_poly.pdbx_strand_id
1 'polypeptide(L)'
;GTTWLVNALVFGGVLVAVLAAVEVTRRFPTPPLRTMYVVLFGGLVLAWLVPTSWVLSLPFLLRLVVAVALAFIPIMAANVIFAKRFATTADPTIAFGTNLLGAMFGGCLEYIALATGYRSLLIVCAALYLFAYLLMPRIGTRTPASLAISSARS
;
A
#
# COMPACT_ATOMS: atom_id res chain seq x y z
N GLY A 1 -2.45 -21.76 -29.18
CA GLY A 1 -1.61 -22.14 -28.03
C GLY A 1 -0.58 -21.09 -27.66
N THR A 2 -0.96 -19.83 -27.50
CA THR A 2 -0.06 -18.72 -27.11
C THR A 2 -0.56 -17.94 -25.89
N THR A 3 -1.80 -18.17 -25.44
CA THR A 3 -2.41 -17.50 -24.28
C THR A 3 -1.66 -17.75 -22.97
N TRP A 4 -1.15 -18.97 -22.76
CA TRP A 4 -0.33 -19.30 -21.59
C TRP A 4 0.99 -18.53 -21.57
N LEU A 5 1.63 -18.37 -22.74
CA LEU A 5 2.89 -17.62 -22.88
C LEU A 5 2.66 -16.11 -22.71
N VAL A 6 1.62 -15.57 -23.34
CA VAL A 6 1.27 -14.15 -23.21
C VAL A 6 0.91 -13.83 -21.76
N ASN A 7 0.08 -14.64 -21.09
CA ASN A 7 -0.24 -14.44 -19.68
C ASN A 7 1.01 -14.51 -18.80
N ALA A 8 1.87 -15.52 -18.99
CA ALA A 8 3.12 -15.63 -18.22
C ALA A 8 4.02 -14.39 -18.39
N LEU A 9 4.13 -13.85 -19.62
CA LEU A 9 4.89 -12.63 -19.91
C LEU A 9 4.25 -11.40 -19.26
N VAL A 10 2.91 -11.28 -19.28
CA VAL A 10 2.20 -10.18 -18.61
C VAL A 10 2.41 -10.25 -17.09
N PHE A 11 2.15 -11.40 -16.47
CA PHE A 11 2.34 -11.56 -15.02
C PHE A 11 3.79 -11.37 -14.61
N GLY A 12 4.74 -11.97 -15.34
CA GLY A 12 6.17 -11.82 -15.08
C GLY A 12 6.62 -10.36 -15.23
N GLY A 13 6.18 -9.66 -16.28
CA GLY A 13 6.47 -8.25 -16.48
C GLY A 13 5.93 -7.37 -15.35
N VAL A 14 4.69 -7.63 -14.90
CA VAL A 14 4.11 -6.95 -13.74
C VAL A 14 4.96 -7.20 -12.50
N LEU A 15 5.29 -8.46 -12.18
CA LEU A 15 6.09 -8.83 -11.00
C LEU A 15 7.47 -8.17 -11.00
N VAL A 16 8.17 -8.16 -12.13
CA VAL A 16 9.47 -7.49 -12.27
C VAL A 16 9.34 -5.99 -12.08
N ALA A 17 8.32 -5.36 -12.65
CA ALA A 17 8.06 -3.94 -12.47
C ALA A 17 7.76 -3.60 -10.99
N VAL A 18 6.97 -4.44 -10.30
CA VAL A 18 6.70 -4.30 -8.87
C VAL A 18 7.99 -4.40 -8.07
N LEU A 19 8.77 -5.45 -8.34
CA LEU A 19 10.03 -5.71 -7.63
C LEU A 19 11.00 -4.55 -7.81
N ALA A 20 11.14 -4.04 -9.04
CA ALA A 20 11.99 -2.89 -9.34
C ALA A 20 11.53 -1.62 -8.60
N ALA A 21 10.24 -1.30 -8.62
CA ALA A 21 9.69 -0.14 -7.91
C ALA A 21 9.91 -0.23 -6.39
N VAL A 22 9.70 -1.43 -5.81
CA VAL A 22 9.93 -1.68 -4.39
C VAL A 22 11.42 -1.61 -4.06
N GLU A 23 12.28 -2.25 -4.84
CA GLU A 23 13.74 -2.26 -4.61
C GLU A 23 14.34 -0.85 -4.68
N VAL A 24 13.95 -0.07 -5.70
CA VAL A 24 14.35 1.34 -5.81
C VAL A 24 13.98 2.10 -4.53
N THR A 25 12.78 1.87 -4.00
CA THR A 25 12.30 2.58 -2.80
C THR A 25 12.93 2.06 -1.51
N ARG A 26 13.30 0.76 -1.44
CA ARG A 26 13.99 0.17 -0.29
C ARG A 26 15.44 0.65 -0.14
N ARG A 27 16.10 1.03 -1.24
CA ARG A 27 17.46 1.60 -1.19
C ARG A 27 17.51 3.00 -0.56
N PHE A 28 16.37 3.67 -0.41
CA PHE A 28 16.27 4.95 0.28
C PHE A 28 15.81 4.77 1.73
N PRO A 29 16.23 5.66 2.65
CA PRO A 29 15.78 5.60 4.04
C PRO A 29 14.24 5.66 4.10
N THR A 30 13.64 4.67 4.76
CA THR A 30 12.18 4.53 4.78
C THR A 30 11.53 5.73 5.48
N PRO A 31 10.71 6.55 4.80
CA PRO A 31 10.17 7.78 5.38
C PRO A 31 9.24 7.49 6.56
N PRO A 32 8.97 8.46 7.46
CA PRO A 32 8.15 8.22 8.63
C PRO A 32 6.73 7.78 8.23
N LEU A 33 6.06 7.04 9.14
CA LEU A 33 4.77 6.41 8.85
C LEU A 33 3.71 7.41 8.36
N ARG A 34 3.72 8.63 8.91
CA ARG A 34 2.82 9.73 8.48
C ARG A 34 3.01 10.09 7.01
N THR A 35 4.25 10.17 6.52
CA THR A 35 4.54 10.44 5.10
C THR A 35 4.01 9.32 4.21
N MET A 36 4.10 8.06 4.64
CA MET A 36 3.57 6.94 3.86
C MET A 36 2.04 6.96 3.76
N TYR A 37 1.33 7.38 4.81
CA TYR A 37 -0.11 7.62 4.70
C TYR A 37 -0.43 8.77 3.73
N VAL A 38 0.36 9.85 3.72
CA VAL A 38 0.20 10.94 2.74
C VAL A 38 0.45 10.45 1.31
N VAL A 39 1.50 9.65 1.08
CA VAL A 39 1.78 9.05 -0.24
C VAL A 39 0.67 8.10 -0.66
N LEU A 40 0.15 7.29 0.26
CA LEU A 40 -0.97 6.38 0.01
C LEU A 40 -2.23 7.15 -0.43
N PHE A 41 -2.70 8.10 0.38
CA PHE A 41 -3.90 8.87 0.07
C PHE A 41 -3.70 9.76 -1.15
N GLY A 42 -2.53 10.40 -1.29
CA GLY A 42 -2.18 11.18 -2.46
C GLY A 42 -2.17 10.33 -3.73
N GLY A 43 -1.61 9.11 -3.67
CA GLY A 43 -1.62 8.13 -4.75
C GLY A 43 -3.04 7.69 -5.12
N LEU A 44 -3.89 7.41 -4.13
CA LEU A 44 -5.30 7.05 -4.37
C LEU A 44 -6.09 8.20 -5.01
N VAL A 45 -5.92 9.43 -4.53
CA VAL A 45 -6.56 10.62 -5.11
C VAL A 45 -6.10 10.84 -6.54
N LEU A 46 -4.80 10.75 -6.78
CA LEU A 46 -4.22 10.93 -8.10
C LEU A 46 -4.70 9.83 -9.07
N ALA A 47 -4.74 8.57 -8.64
CA ALA A 47 -5.31 7.47 -9.42
C ALA A 47 -6.82 7.63 -9.70
N TRP A 48 -7.56 8.26 -8.78
CA TRP A 48 -8.99 8.52 -8.95
C TRP A 48 -9.26 9.67 -9.94
N LEU A 49 -8.47 10.75 -9.85
CA LEU A 49 -8.57 11.92 -10.72
C LEU A 49 -8.21 11.61 -12.17
N VAL A 50 -7.17 10.80 -12.41
CA VAL A 50 -6.72 10.48 -13.76
C VAL A 50 -7.76 9.61 -14.48
N PRO A 51 -8.37 10.07 -15.58
CA PRO A 51 -9.31 9.27 -16.35
C PRO A 51 -8.59 8.12 -17.06
N THR A 52 -9.16 6.92 -17.02
CA THR A 52 -8.62 5.76 -17.73
C THR A 52 -8.53 6.02 -19.24
N SER A 53 -9.51 6.72 -19.82
CA SER A 53 -9.51 7.13 -21.23
C SER A 53 -8.30 7.99 -21.61
N TRP A 54 -7.84 8.84 -20.71
CA TRP A 54 -6.64 9.66 -20.93
C TRP A 54 -5.39 8.80 -20.95
N VAL A 55 -5.22 7.89 -19.97
CA VAL A 55 -4.09 6.95 -19.95
C VAL A 55 -4.07 6.08 -21.21
N LEU A 56 -5.25 5.61 -21.63
CA LEU A 56 -5.46 4.84 -22.86
C LEU A 56 -5.21 5.64 -24.15
N SER A 57 -5.14 6.97 -24.10
CA SER A 57 -4.81 7.81 -25.26
C SER A 57 -3.31 8.01 -25.44
N LEU A 58 -2.50 7.72 -24.41
CA LEU A 58 -1.05 7.90 -24.45
C LEU A 58 -0.36 6.88 -25.37
N PRO A 59 0.81 7.22 -25.95
CA PRO A 59 1.67 6.26 -26.65
C PRO A 59 2.02 5.06 -25.77
N PHE A 60 2.26 3.89 -26.36
CA PHE A 60 2.42 2.61 -25.63
C PHE A 60 3.40 2.68 -24.45
N LEU A 61 4.60 3.22 -24.67
CA LEU A 61 5.63 3.28 -23.62
C LEU A 61 5.21 4.20 -22.46
N LEU A 62 4.64 5.37 -22.78
CA LEU A 62 4.21 6.35 -21.78
C LEU A 62 2.99 5.85 -21.01
N ARG A 63 2.05 5.19 -21.70
CA ARG A 63 0.91 4.50 -21.11
C ARG A 63 1.34 3.47 -20.08
N LEU A 64 2.34 2.65 -20.42
CA LEU A 64 2.86 1.62 -19.53
C LEU A 64 3.45 2.25 -18.27
N VAL A 65 4.34 3.24 -18.42
CA VAL A 65 4.97 3.91 -17.28
C VAL A 65 3.94 4.59 -16.38
N VAL A 66 2.98 5.33 -16.96
CA VAL A 66 1.93 6.02 -16.20
C VAL A 66 1.01 5.02 -15.49
N ALA A 67 0.51 4.00 -16.18
CA ALA A 67 -0.37 3.00 -15.58
C ALA A 67 0.31 2.25 -14.42
N VAL A 68 1.58 1.87 -14.62
CA VAL A 68 2.40 1.24 -13.56
C VAL A 68 2.56 2.21 -12.40
N ALA A 69 2.98 3.46 -12.62
CA ALA A 69 3.16 4.42 -11.54
C ALA A 69 1.85 4.64 -10.74
N LEU A 70 0.73 4.86 -11.42
CA LEU A 70 -0.59 5.07 -10.79
C LEU A 70 -1.02 3.88 -9.93
N ALA A 71 -0.83 2.66 -10.42
CA ALA A 71 -1.18 1.45 -9.68
C ALA A 71 -0.23 1.21 -8.50
N PHE A 72 1.08 1.37 -8.72
CA PHE A 72 2.09 0.91 -7.75
C PHE A 72 2.43 1.90 -6.66
N ILE A 73 2.26 3.21 -6.86
CA ILE A 73 2.50 4.21 -5.79
C ILE A 73 1.69 3.90 -4.51
N PRO A 74 0.35 3.74 -4.56
CA PRO A 74 -0.42 3.43 -3.35
C PRO A 74 -0.12 2.02 -2.82
N ILE A 75 0.07 1.02 -3.69
CA ILE A 75 0.40 -0.37 -3.30
C ILE A 75 1.72 -0.41 -2.52
N MET A 76 2.73 0.30 -3.01
CA MET A 76 4.03 0.39 -2.36
C MET A 76 3.93 1.08 -1.00
N ALA A 77 3.22 2.21 -0.90
CA ALA A 77 3.02 2.90 0.36
C ALA A 77 2.29 2.02 1.39
N ALA A 78 1.23 1.33 0.97
CA ALA A 78 0.52 0.32 1.75
C ALA A 78 1.46 -0.77 2.28
N ASN A 79 2.32 -1.35 1.42
CA ASN A 79 3.28 -2.38 1.81
C ASN A 79 4.31 -1.87 2.83
N VAL A 80 4.80 -0.64 2.68
CA VAL A 80 5.73 -0.04 3.65
C VAL A 80 5.04 0.22 5.00
N ILE A 81 3.79 0.71 4.99
CA ILE A 81 2.97 0.89 6.20
C ILE A 81 2.81 -0.46 6.90
N PHE A 82 2.43 -1.51 6.16
CA PHE A 82 2.29 -2.85 6.68
C PHE A 82 3.61 -3.37 7.27
N ALA A 83 4.71 -3.32 6.52
CA ALA A 83 6.00 -3.83 6.97
C ALA A 83 6.49 -3.14 8.26
N LYS A 84 6.33 -1.81 8.37
CA LYS A 84 6.68 -1.07 9.59
C LYS A 84 5.84 -1.48 10.79
N ARG A 85 4.55 -1.74 10.57
CA ARG A 85 3.63 -2.16 11.64
C ARG A 85 3.88 -3.61 12.04
N PHE A 86 4.06 -4.47 11.06
CA PHE A 86 4.41 -5.88 11.24
C PHE A 86 5.68 -6.06 12.08
N ALA A 87 6.72 -5.26 11.81
CA ALA A 87 7.98 -5.28 12.57
C ALA A 87 7.81 -4.91 14.06
N THR A 88 6.70 -4.26 14.43
CA THR A 88 6.40 -3.84 15.81
C THR A 88 5.33 -4.71 16.49
N THR A 89 4.81 -5.73 15.79
CA THR A 89 3.74 -6.58 16.31
C THR A 89 4.29 -7.66 17.25
N ALA A 90 3.59 -7.91 18.37
CA ALA A 90 3.98 -8.93 19.35
C ALA A 90 3.81 -10.37 18.83
N ASP A 91 2.82 -10.61 17.95
CA ASP A 91 2.57 -11.92 17.32
C ASP A 91 2.61 -11.80 15.79
N PRO A 92 3.77 -12.10 15.16
CA PRO A 92 3.94 -12.05 13.71
C PRO A 92 3.06 -13.06 12.95
N THR A 93 2.74 -14.21 13.55
CA THR A 93 1.95 -15.27 12.90
C THR A 93 0.52 -14.80 12.69
N ILE A 94 -0.10 -14.23 13.72
CA ILE A 94 -1.44 -13.65 13.63
C ILE A 94 -1.46 -12.43 12.71
N ALA A 95 -0.42 -11.58 12.76
CA ALA A 95 -0.31 -10.42 11.87
C ALA A 95 -0.20 -10.82 10.39
N PHE A 96 0.50 -11.91 10.08
CA PHE A 96 0.60 -12.44 8.73
C PHE A 96 -0.72 -13.08 8.29
N GLY A 97 -1.35 -13.89 9.16
CA GLY A 97 -2.65 -14.49 8.89
C GLY A 97 -3.73 -13.46 8.60
N THR A 98 -3.78 -12.36 9.37
CA THR A 98 -4.72 -11.25 9.13
C THR A 98 -4.42 -10.48 7.84
N ASN A 99 -3.14 -10.35 7.44
CA ASN A 99 -2.79 -9.79 6.14
C ASN A 99 -3.29 -10.67 4.98
N LEU A 100 -3.13 -11.98 5.10
CA LEU A 100 -3.62 -12.94 4.10
C LEU A 100 -5.15 -12.92 4.00
N LEU A 101 -5.85 -12.93 5.15
CA LEU A 101 -7.32 -12.80 5.18
C LEU A 101 -7.78 -11.47 4.57
N GLY A 102 -7.08 -10.37 4.85
CA GLY A 102 -7.34 -9.08 4.24
C GLY A 102 -7.14 -9.09 2.72
N ALA A 103 -6.12 -9.77 2.21
CA ALA A 103 -5.89 -9.92 0.77
C ALA A 103 -7.01 -10.72 0.10
N MET A 104 -7.46 -11.83 0.72
CA MET A 104 -8.60 -12.61 0.23
C MET A 104 -9.88 -11.78 0.24
N PHE A 105 -10.15 -11.05 1.32
CA PHE A 105 -11.31 -10.16 1.41
C PHE A 105 -11.25 -9.03 0.39
N GLY A 106 -10.08 -8.44 0.16
CA GLY A 106 -9.85 -7.45 -0.90
C GLY A 106 -10.16 -8.00 -2.29
N GLY A 107 -9.78 -9.25 -2.58
CA GLY A 107 -10.15 -9.93 -3.82
C GLY A 107 -11.67 -10.12 -3.95
N CYS A 108 -12.38 -10.37 -2.84
CA CYS A 108 -13.85 -10.39 -2.84
C CYS A 108 -14.45 -8.99 -3.07
N LEU A 109 -13.85 -7.93 -2.54
CA LEU A 109 -14.31 -6.56 -2.76
C LEU A 109 -14.16 -6.13 -4.22
N GLU A 110 -13.22 -6.71 -4.97
CA GLU A 110 -13.04 -6.42 -6.40
C GLU A 110 -14.32 -6.64 -7.20
N TYR A 111 -15.18 -7.60 -6.81
CA TYR A 111 -16.47 -7.84 -7.45
C TYR A 111 -17.42 -6.63 -7.39
N ILE A 112 -17.25 -5.72 -6.42
CA ILE A 112 -18.02 -4.47 -6.34
C ILE A 112 -17.74 -3.57 -7.57
N ALA A 113 -16.54 -3.66 -8.16
CA ALA A 113 -16.21 -2.90 -9.35
C ALA A 113 -17.00 -3.32 -10.58
N LEU A 114 -17.48 -4.57 -10.63
CA LEU A 114 -18.34 -5.04 -11.73
C LEU A 114 -19.69 -4.32 -11.72
N ALA A 115 -20.20 -3.97 -10.52
CA ALA A 115 -21.47 -3.27 -10.36
C ALA A 115 -21.34 -1.75 -10.44
N THR A 116 -20.23 -1.18 -9.94
CA THR A 116 -20.10 0.27 -9.69
C THR A 116 -18.92 0.93 -10.41
N GLY A 117 -18.11 0.16 -11.13
CA GLY A 117 -16.90 0.63 -11.81
C GLY A 117 -15.65 0.67 -10.94
N TYR A 118 -14.48 0.71 -11.58
CA TYR A 118 -13.16 0.66 -10.92
C TYR A 118 -12.89 1.83 -9.97
N ARG A 119 -13.43 3.03 -10.23
CA ARG A 119 -13.24 4.20 -9.36
C ARG A 119 -13.80 4.00 -7.96
N SER A 120 -14.85 3.20 -7.82
CA SER A 120 -15.48 2.91 -6.52
C SER A 120 -14.54 2.11 -5.61
N LEU A 121 -13.69 1.23 -6.17
CA LEU A 121 -12.68 0.50 -5.39
C LEU A 121 -11.67 1.43 -4.74
N LEU A 122 -11.26 2.51 -5.43
CA LEU A 122 -10.32 3.48 -4.86
C LEU A 122 -10.89 4.17 -3.61
N ILE A 123 -12.20 4.45 -3.62
CA ILE A 123 -12.92 5.03 -2.47
C ILE A 123 -13.01 4.03 -1.33
N VAL A 124 -13.36 2.77 -1.63
CA VAL A 124 -13.40 1.68 -0.64
C VAL A 124 -12.02 1.48 0.00
N CYS A 125 -10.95 1.43 -0.79
CA CYS A 125 -9.58 1.35 -0.32
C CYS A 125 -9.22 2.55 0.59
N ALA A 126 -9.56 3.77 0.18
CA ALA A 126 -9.32 4.96 0.98
C ALA A 126 -10.06 4.89 2.32
N ALA A 127 -11.33 4.46 2.32
CA ALA A 127 -12.11 4.32 3.54
C ALA A 127 -11.48 3.28 4.49
N LEU A 128 -11.12 2.09 3.99
CA LEU A 128 -10.49 1.04 4.80
C LEU A 128 -9.18 1.50 5.43
N TYR A 129 -8.31 2.16 4.66
CA TYR A 129 -7.05 2.68 5.17
C TYR A 129 -7.24 3.87 6.12
N LEU A 130 -8.28 4.67 5.93
CA LEU A 130 -8.65 5.72 6.86
C LEU A 130 -9.11 5.13 8.19
N PHE A 131 -9.96 4.11 8.18
CA PHE A 131 -10.36 3.40 9.40
C PHE A 131 -9.14 2.80 10.12
N ALA A 132 -8.23 2.15 9.38
CA ALA A 132 -6.99 1.62 9.95
C ALA A 132 -6.12 2.70 10.60
N TYR A 133 -6.04 3.89 9.98
CA TYR A 133 -5.34 5.05 10.54
C TYR A 133 -6.01 5.59 11.81
N LEU A 134 -7.34 5.66 11.84
CA LEU A 134 -8.10 6.18 12.98
C LEU A 134 -8.07 5.23 14.19
N LEU A 135 -8.10 3.92 13.93
CA LEU A 135 -8.00 2.87 14.96
C LEU A 135 -6.56 2.68 15.48
N MET A 136 -5.58 3.35 14.87
CA MET A 136 -4.18 3.20 15.23
C MET A 136 -3.93 3.71 16.67
N PRO A 137 -3.42 2.84 17.57
CA PRO A 137 -2.99 3.29 18.88
C PRO A 137 -1.86 4.31 18.71
N ARG A 138 -2.09 5.55 19.12
CA ARG A 138 -1.04 6.55 19.24
C ARG A 138 -0.19 6.12 20.43
N ILE A 139 0.96 5.50 20.17
CA ILE A 139 1.92 5.16 21.21
C ILE A 139 2.32 6.49 21.86
N GLY A 140 1.70 6.78 23.00
CA GLY A 140 2.13 7.84 23.88
C GLY A 140 3.57 7.57 24.26
N THR A 141 4.41 8.60 24.22
CA THR A 141 5.76 8.60 24.75
C THR A 141 5.73 7.98 26.15
N ARG A 142 6.06 6.69 26.27
CA ARG A 142 6.36 6.11 27.58
C ARG A 142 7.68 6.75 27.97
N THR A 143 7.61 7.80 28.77
CA THR A 143 8.75 8.32 29.52
C THR A 143 9.42 7.12 30.17
N PRO A 144 10.68 6.80 29.85
CA PRO A 144 11.33 5.66 30.47
C PRO A 144 11.37 5.91 31.98
N ALA A 145 10.84 4.95 32.74
CA ALA A 145 10.78 4.99 34.20
C ALA A 145 12.16 5.13 34.87
N SER A 146 13.26 5.04 34.10
CA SER A 146 14.62 5.31 34.58
C SER A 146 14.82 6.75 35.06
N LEU A 147 14.04 7.73 34.57
CA LEU A 147 14.13 9.12 35.03
C LEU A 147 13.42 9.37 36.37
N ALA A 148 12.49 8.52 36.78
CA ALA A 148 11.79 8.68 38.07
C ALA A 148 12.67 8.25 39.26
N ILE A 149 13.52 7.24 39.07
CA ILE A 149 14.35 6.66 40.14
C ILE A 149 15.53 7.58 40.51
N SER A 150 16.01 8.43 39.59
CA SER A 150 17.11 9.36 39.85
C SER A 150 16.72 10.56 40.72
N SER A 151 15.44 10.96 40.72
CA SER A 151 14.97 12.13 41.48
C SER A 151 14.61 11.82 42.93
N ALA A 152 14.45 10.55 43.28
CA ALA A 152 14.16 10.10 44.65
C ALA A 152 15.43 9.78 45.47
N ARG A 153 16.62 10.00 44.89
CA ARG A 153 17.93 9.74 45.51
C ARG A 153 18.76 11.01 45.77
N SER A 154 18.18 12.19 45.56
CA SER A 154 18.78 13.50 45.89
C SER A 154 17.95 14.19 46.95
#